data_AF-A0A8T7A7N9-F1
#
_entry.id   AF-A0A8T7A7N9-F1
#
_cell.length_a   1.000
_cell.length_b   1.000
_cell.length_c   1.000
_cell.angle_alpha   90.00
_cell.angle_beta   90.00
_cell.angle_gamma   90.00
#
_symmetry.space_group_name_H-M   'P 1'
#
loop_
_entity.id
_entity.type
_entity.pdbx_description
1 polymer ?
#
loop_
_entity_poly.entity_id
_entity_poly.type
_entity_poly.pdbx_seq_one_letter_code
_entity_poly.pdbx_strand_id
1 'polypeptide(L)'
;MSLGSELREHEFLNSIKHRSAIPGGACNFDLPAFAHWLRQPFEHRVSDLESWYSNITPLHKAIQRVLWLTRESSQYDDVVASRGVFQQQLGRKSNVSLIRVGLPEHTDLYPEISGSQHRFTIRFYQPQDISERSKQTDQDISFRLVCC
;
A
#
# COMPACT_ATOMS: atom_id res chain seq x y z
N MET A 1 0.44 28.87 -1.75
CA MET A 1 -0.33 27.97 -0.86
C MET A 1 0.27 26.58 -0.99
N SER A 2 0.71 25.96 0.11
CA SER A 2 1.40 24.66 0.10
C SER A 2 0.38 23.54 0.00
N LEU A 3 0.68 22.47 -0.75
CA LEU A 3 -0.23 21.35 -0.93
C LEU A 3 -0.67 20.76 0.43
N GLY A 4 -1.97 20.67 0.66
CA GLY A 4 -2.54 20.13 1.91
C GLY A 4 -2.25 20.98 3.16
N SER A 5 -1.95 22.28 3.03
CA SER A 5 -1.84 23.18 4.21
C SER A 5 -3.18 23.31 4.93
N GLU A 6 -4.29 23.42 4.18
CA GLU A 6 -5.63 23.55 4.77
C GLU A 6 -6.00 22.35 5.66
N LEU A 7 -5.69 21.13 5.22
CA LEU A 7 -5.89 19.93 6.03
C LEU A 7 -4.99 19.88 7.27
N ARG A 8 -3.75 20.37 7.15
CA ARG A 8 -2.78 20.39 8.26
C ARG A 8 -3.11 21.45 9.31
N GLU A 9 -3.81 22.51 8.92
CA GLU A 9 -4.24 23.58 9.81
C GLU A 9 -5.68 23.38 10.32
N HIS A 10 -6.41 22.39 9.80
CA HIS A 10 -7.80 22.12 10.18
C HIS A 10 -7.91 21.65 11.63
N GLU A 11 -8.45 22.50 12.51
CA GLU A 11 -8.55 22.27 13.95
C GLU A 11 -9.29 20.97 14.31
N PHE A 12 -10.46 20.73 13.72
CA PHE A 12 -11.23 19.51 13.93
C PHE A 12 -10.43 18.24 13.56
N LEU A 13 -9.84 18.17 12.36
CA LEU A 13 -9.04 17.02 11.93
C LEU A 13 -7.80 16.82 12.82
N ASN A 14 -7.15 17.90 13.23
CA ASN A 14 -6.01 17.85 14.14
C ASN A 14 -6.38 17.33 15.52
N SER A 15 -7.56 17.69 16.05
CA SER A 15 -8.06 17.17 17.32
C SER A 15 -8.20 15.65 17.30
N ILE A 16 -8.75 15.10 16.20
CA ILE A 16 -8.91 13.65 15.99
C ILE A 16 -7.54 12.99 15.86
N LYS A 17 -6.65 13.55 15.03
CA LYS A 17 -5.29 13.02 14.82
C LYS A 17 -4.52 12.92 16.12
N HIS A 18 -4.58 13.96 16.97
CA HIS A 18 -3.83 13.99 18.22
C HIS A 18 -4.33 12.93 19.21
N ARG A 19 -5.65 12.80 19.37
CA ARG A 19 -6.26 11.83 20.30
C ARG A 19 -6.15 10.39 19.80
N SER A 20 -6.23 10.17 18.49
CA SER A 20 -6.09 8.83 17.88
C SER A 20 -4.69 8.24 18.04
N ALA A 21 -3.68 9.06 18.34
CA ALA A 21 -2.33 8.59 18.66
C ALA A 21 -2.23 7.96 20.07
N ILE A 22 -3.22 8.16 20.93
CA ILE A 22 -3.28 7.59 22.27
C ILE A 22 -4.12 6.30 22.21
N PRO A 23 -3.61 5.16 22.71
CA PRO A 23 -4.43 3.94 22.82
C PRO A 23 -5.73 4.22 23.59
N GLY A 24 -6.87 3.95 22.95
CA GLY A 24 -8.19 4.24 23.52
C GLY A 24 -8.65 5.71 23.46
N GLY A 25 -7.82 6.63 22.99
CA GLY A 25 -8.11 8.07 22.95
C GLY A 25 -9.14 8.49 21.88
N ALA A 26 -9.53 7.59 20.99
CA ALA A 26 -10.58 7.82 19.99
C ALA A 26 -11.98 7.47 20.52
N CYS A 27 -12.23 7.64 21.82
CA CYS A 27 -13.52 7.38 22.43
C CYS A 27 -14.41 8.64 22.46
N ASN A 28 -15.71 8.47 22.70
CA ASN A 28 -16.68 9.57 22.64
C ASN A 28 -16.45 10.67 23.69
N PHE A 29 -15.87 10.36 24.85
CA PHE A 29 -15.62 11.36 25.89
C PHE A 29 -14.36 12.18 25.62
N ASP A 30 -13.35 11.60 24.96
CA ASP A 30 -12.12 12.30 24.57
C ASP A 30 -12.30 13.14 23.30
N LEU A 31 -13.25 12.74 22.43
CA LEU A 31 -13.56 13.39 21.16
C LEU A 31 -15.07 13.71 21.02
N PRO A 32 -15.65 14.56 21.90
CA PRO A 32 -17.08 14.85 21.86
C PRO A 32 -17.53 15.54 20.56
N ALA A 33 -16.67 16.40 19.98
CA ALA A 33 -16.92 17.06 18.70
C ALA A 33 -16.97 16.05 17.53
N PHE A 34 -16.09 15.05 17.52
CA PHE A 34 -16.10 13.99 16.53
C PHE A 34 -17.34 13.10 16.68
N ALA A 35 -17.71 12.73 17.91
CA ALA A 35 -18.93 11.98 18.18
C ALA A 35 -20.21 12.77 17.79
N HIS A 36 -20.18 14.08 17.90
CA HIS A 36 -21.25 14.94 17.39
C HIS A 36 -21.28 14.97 15.85
N TRP A 37 -20.12 15.11 15.21
CA TRP A 37 -20.00 15.10 13.75
C TRP A 37 -20.47 13.76 13.14
N LEU A 38 -20.13 12.62 13.76
CA LEU A 38 -20.58 11.30 13.34
C LEU A 38 -22.11 11.12 13.38
N ARG A 39 -22.81 11.89 14.23
CA ARG A 39 -24.28 11.88 14.33
C ARG A 39 -24.98 12.80 13.32
N GLN A 40 -24.22 13.58 12.54
CA GLN A 40 -24.79 14.42 11.49
C GLN A 40 -25.36 13.55 10.35
N PRO A 41 -26.34 14.09 9.60
CA PRO A 41 -26.85 13.44 8.39
C PRO A 41 -25.72 12.96 7.47
N PHE A 42 -25.95 11.83 6.80
CA PHE A 42 -24.97 11.25 5.88
C PHE A 42 -24.47 12.27 4.85
N GLU A 43 -25.38 13.03 4.25
CA GLU A 43 -25.07 14.04 3.23
C GLU A 43 -24.12 15.13 3.73
N HIS A 44 -24.31 15.60 4.98
CA HIS A 44 -23.42 16.58 5.58
C HIS A 44 -22.00 16.01 5.75
N ARG A 45 -21.89 14.78 6.27
CA ARG A 45 -20.59 14.12 6.46
C ARG A 45 -19.87 13.89 5.13
N VAL A 46 -20.61 13.52 4.09
CA VAL A 46 -20.06 13.37 2.72
C VAL A 46 -19.55 14.71 2.20
N SER A 47 -20.36 15.77 2.31
CA SER A 47 -19.96 17.12 1.87
C SER A 47 -18.69 17.62 2.57
N ASP A 48 -18.57 17.41 3.88
CA ASP A 48 -17.36 17.76 4.64
C ASP A 48 -16.14 16.97 4.15
N LEU A 49 -16.27 15.66 3.99
CA LEU A 49 -15.20 14.79 3.50
C LEU A 49 -14.75 15.18 2.08
N GLU A 50 -15.69 15.47 1.18
CA GLU A 50 -15.40 15.91 -0.18
C GLU A 50 -14.67 17.26 -0.19
N SER A 51 -15.11 18.21 0.64
CA SER A 51 -14.45 19.50 0.81
C SER A 51 -13.01 19.35 1.28
N TRP A 52 -12.78 18.54 2.33
CA TRP A 52 -11.45 18.24 2.83
C TRP A 52 -10.58 17.56 1.76
N TYR A 53 -11.13 16.61 1.03
CA TYR A 53 -10.43 15.87 -0.02
C TYR A 53 -10.12 16.70 -1.27
N SER A 54 -10.94 17.71 -1.58
CA SER A 54 -10.80 18.55 -2.77
C SER A 54 -9.40 19.16 -2.91
N ASN A 55 -8.82 19.59 -1.78
CA ASN A 55 -7.48 20.16 -1.68
C ASN A 55 -6.34 19.25 -2.17
N ILE A 56 -6.49 17.93 -2.02
CA ILE A 56 -5.48 16.95 -2.42
C ILE A 56 -5.86 16.20 -3.70
N THR A 57 -7.02 16.50 -4.28
CA THR A 57 -7.50 15.85 -5.51
C THR A 57 -6.54 15.99 -6.69
N PRO A 58 -5.89 17.16 -6.95
CA PRO A 58 -4.92 17.27 -8.03
C PRO A 58 -3.71 16.34 -7.83
N LEU A 59 -3.20 16.22 -6.59
CA LEU A 59 -2.11 15.30 -6.26
C LEU A 59 -2.54 13.85 -6.45
N HIS A 60 -3.72 13.48 -5.95
CA HIS A 60 -4.27 12.14 -6.11
C HIS A 60 -4.34 11.75 -7.59
N LYS A 61 -4.89 12.62 -8.44
CA LYS A 61 -4.97 12.38 -9.89
C LYS A 61 -3.58 12.23 -10.52
N ALA A 62 -2.61 13.05 -10.12
CA ALA A 62 -1.24 12.95 -10.61
C ALA A 62 -0.58 11.62 -10.21
N ILE A 63 -0.67 11.22 -8.94
CA ILE A 63 -0.13 9.94 -8.44
C ILE A 63 -0.80 8.76 -9.15
N GLN A 64 -2.13 8.76 -9.28
CA GLN A 64 -2.85 7.73 -10.01
C GLN A 64 -2.36 7.62 -11.45
N ARG A 65 -2.13 8.75 -12.13
CA ARG A 65 -1.68 8.76 -13.52
C ARG A 65 -0.24 8.26 -13.68
N VAL A 66 0.66 8.68 -12.81
CA VAL A 66 2.05 8.20 -12.79
C VAL A 66 2.07 6.69 -12.54
N LEU A 67 1.37 6.22 -11.50
CA LEU A 67 1.31 4.79 -11.19
C LEU A 67 0.64 3.96 -12.30
N TRP A 68 -0.35 4.52 -13.01
CA TRP A 68 -0.94 3.87 -14.18
C TRP A 68 0.08 3.74 -15.29
N LEU A 69 0.76 4.82 -15.69
CA LEU A 69 1.81 4.79 -16.72
C LEU A 69 2.93 3.81 -16.37
N THR A 70 3.42 3.83 -15.13
CA THR A 70 4.44 2.90 -14.64
C THR A 70 4.00 1.45 -14.75
N ARG A 71 2.72 1.14 -14.51
CA ARG A 71 2.22 -0.24 -14.59
C ARG A 71 1.97 -0.72 -16.02
N GLU A 72 1.60 0.17 -16.92
CA GLU A 72 1.31 -0.14 -18.33
C GLU A 72 2.57 -0.15 -19.21
N SER A 73 3.70 0.39 -18.76
CA SER A 73 4.94 0.47 -19.55
C SER A 73 5.74 -0.83 -19.63
N SER A 74 5.33 -1.88 -18.91
CA SER A 74 6.10 -3.12 -18.80
C SER A 74 5.26 -4.36 -19.07
N GLN A 75 5.89 -5.36 -19.71
CA GLN A 75 5.30 -6.68 -19.93
C GLN A 75 5.62 -7.60 -18.74
N TYR A 76 4.82 -8.66 -18.61
CA TYR A 76 5.12 -9.72 -17.65
C TYR A 76 6.02 -10.77 -18.28
N ASP A 77 6.90 -11.33 -17.46
CA ASP A 77 7.68 -12.51 -17.74
C ASP A 77 7.14 -13.68 -16.89
N ASP A 78 6.90 -14.82 -17.52
CA ASP A 78 6.64 -16.06 -16.78
C ASP A 78 7.99 -16.65 -16.34
N VAL A 79 8.18 -16.73 -15.03
CA VAL A 79 9.46 -17.14 -14.40
C VAL A 79 9.22 -18.22 -13.35
N VAL A 80 10.29 -18.95 -13.03
CA VAL A 80 10.27 -20.00 -12.00
C VAL A 80 11.24 -19.64 -10.88
N ALA A 81 10.73 -19.63 -9.65
CA ALA A 81 11.54 -19.59 -8.45
C ALA A 81 11.95 -21.01 -8.07
N SER A 82 13.22 -21.35 -8.27
CA SER A 82 13.74 -22.67 -7.91
C SER A 82 13.82 -22.80 -6.40
N ARG A 83 13.25 -23.87 -5.84
CA ARG A 83 13.17 -24.12 -4.39
C ARG A 83 12.69 -22.89 -3.61
N GLY A 84 11.61 -22.27 -4.11
CA GLY A 84 10.98 -21.11 -3.49
C GLY A 84 11.79 -19.81 -3.53
N VAL A 85 12.90 -19.74 -4.28
CA VAL A 85 13.73 -18.53 -4.36
C VAL A 85 13.97 -18.12 -5.81
N PHE A 86 13.75 -16.83 -6.09
CA PHE A 86 14.10 -16.19 -7.36
C PHE A 86 15.00 -14.99 -7.12
N GLN A 87 16.00 -14.77 -7.96
CA GLN A 87 16.91 -13.63 -7.86
C GLN A 87 17.23 -13.08 -9.24
N GLN A 88 17.15 -11.75 -9.40
CA GLN A 88 17.43 -11.07 -10.66
C GLN A 88 18.20 -9.78 -10.44
N GLN A 89 19.23 -9.57 -11.26
CA GLN A 89 19.98 -8.32 -11.31
C GLN A 89 19.17 -7.28 -12.10
N LEU A 90 19.10 -6.07 -11.56
CA LEU A 90 18.56 -4.90 -12.25
C LEU A 90 19.71 -4.27 -13.05
N GLY A 91 19.57 -4.22 -14.37
CA GLY A 91 20.60 -3.65 -15.24
C GLY A 91 20.83 -2.17 -14.95
N ARG A 92 22.05 -1.67 -15.16
CA ARG A 92 22.39 -0.25 -14.97
C ARG A 92 21.55 0.75 -15.80
N LYS A 93 20.85 0.28 -16.84
CA LYS A 93 19.95 1.06 -17.69
C LYS A 93 18.46 0.85 -17.40
N SER A 94 18.09 -0.05 -16.50
CA SER A 94 16.68 -0.31 -16.17
C SER A 94 16.27 0.56 -14.99
N ASN A 95 15.50 1.62 -15.25
CA ASN A 95 14.90 2.48 -14.22
C ASN A 95 13.68 1.78 -13.59
N VAL A 96 13.88 0.59 -13.02
CA VAL A 96 12.81 -0.16 -12.36
C VAL A 96 12.45 0.53 -11.06
N SER A 97 11.22 1.02 -10.98
CA SER A 97 10.64 1.74 -9.86
C SER A 97 9.61 0.89 -9.10
N LEU A 98 9.06 -0.15 -9.74
CA LEU A 98 8.05 -1.02 -9.16
C LEU A 98 8.25 -2.47 -9.61
N ILE A 99 8.25 -3.40 -8.66
CA ILE A 99 8.21 -4.85 -8.93
C ILE A 99 6.81 -5.35 -8.63
N ARG A 100 6.23 -6.11 -9.55
CA ARG A 100 4.93 -6.78 -9.34
C ARG A 100 5.10 -8.27 -9.50
N VAL A 101 4.52 -9.03 -8.58
CA VAL A 101 4.52 -10.49 -8.56
C VAL A 101 3.07 -10.95 -8.66
N GLY A 102 2.76 -11.69 -9.72
CA GLY A 102 1.47 -12.34 -9.93
C GLY A 102 1.58 -13.82 -9.59
N LEU A 103 0.78 -14.28 -8.64
CA LEU A 103 0.69 -15.69 -8.26
C LEU A 103 -0.63 -16.31 -8.74
N PRO A 104 -0.70 -17.64 -8.90
CA PRO A 104 -1.96 -18.34 -9.17
C PRO A 104 -3.03 -18.03 -8.11
N GLU A 105 -4.29 -17.92 -8.51
CA GLU A 105 -5.40 -17.49 -7.63
C GLU A 105 -5.62 -18.41 -6.42
N HIS A 106 -5.26 -19.69 -6.53
CA HIS A 106 -5.46 -20.70 -5.49
C HIS A 106 -4.17 -21.16 -4.79
N THR A 107 -3.13 -20.32 -4.78
CA THR A 107 -1.94 -20.63 -3.98
C THR A 107 -2.08 -20.10 -2.55
N ASP A 108 -1.66 -20.90 -1.58
CA ASP A 108 -1.50 -20.45 -0.19
C ASP A 108 -0.17 -19.73 0.03
N LEU A 109 0.69 -19.63 -1.00
CA LEU A 109 2.00 -19.01 -0.90
C LEU A 109 1.92 -17.49 -0.97
N TYR A 110 2.83 -16.81 -0.26
CA TYR A 110 3.05 -15.38 -0.43
C TYR A 110 4.53 -15.06 -0.67
N PRO A 111 4.84 -13.99 -1.42
CA PRO A 111 6.22 -13.57 -1.65
C PRO A 111 6.71 -12.64 -0.53
N GLU A 112 7.95 -12.83 -0.11
CA GLU A 112 8.77 -11.84 0.57
C GLU A 112 9.81 -11.31 -0.42
N ILE A 113 9.82 -9.99 -0.66
CA ILE A 113 10.73 -9.35 -1.60
C ILE A 113 11.74 -8.52 -0.84
N SER A 114 13.02 -8.83 -1.04
CA SER A 114 14.15 -8.04 -0.54
C SER A 114 14.97 -7.53 -1.71
N GLY A 115 15.51 -6.32 -1.65
CA GLY A 115 16.26 -5.80 -2.79
C GLY A 115 17.01 -4.51 -2.53
N SER A 116 17.83 -4.16 -3.50
CA SER A 116 18.56 -2.90 -3.63
C SER A 116 18.41 -2.37 -5.05
N GLN A 117 18.98 -1.19 -5.33
CA GLN A 117 19.00 -0.59 -6.67
C GLN A 117 19.65 -1.45 -7.77
N HIS A 118 20.35 -2.54 -7.42
CA HIS A 118 21.06 -3.39 -8.40
C HIS A 118 20.49 -4.80 -8.50
N ARG A 119 19.69 -5.25 -7.53
CA ARG A 119 19.23 -6.64 -7.47
C ARG A 119 18.05 -6.77 -6.53
N PHE A 120 17.15 -7.69 -6.83
CA PHE A 120 16.14 -8.15 -5.89
C PHE A 120 16.13 -9.68 -5.78
N THR A 121 15.60 -10.15 -4.66
CA THR A 121 15.38 -11.55 -4.32
C THR A 121 13.95 -11.71 -3.84
N ILE A 122 13.24 -12.66 -4.42
CA ILE A 122 11.88 -13.07 -4.03
C ILE A 122 12.00 -14.43 -3.36
N ARG A 123 11.45 -14.56 -2.15
CA ARG A 123 11.31 -15.83 -1.42
C ARG A 123 9.84 -16.14 -1.22
N PHE A 124 9.44 -17.36 -1.50
CA PHE A 124 8.06 -17.81 -1.32
C PHE A 124 7.91 -18.55 0.00
N TYR A 125 6.89 -18.17 0.76
CA TYR A 125 6.59 -18.73 2.07
C TYR A 125 5.21 -19.37 2.08
N GLN A 126 5.10 -20.49 2.77
CA GLN A 126 3.83 -21.11 3.11
C GLN A 126 3.44 -20.69 4.54
N PRO A 127 2.29 -20.01 4.72
CA PRO A 127 1.70 -19.78 6.02
C PRO A 127 1.55 -21.11 6.78
N GLN A 128 1.82 -21.08 8.07
CA GLN A 128 1.52 -22.18 8.98
C GLN A 128 0.38 -21.74 9.90
N ASP A 129 0.26 -22.34 11.09
CA ASP A 129 -0.60 -21.80 12.14
C ASP A 129 -0.21 -20.37 12.52
N ILE A 130 -1.19 -19.59 12.99
CA ILE A 130 -0.99 -18.17 13.32
C ILE A 130 0.04 -17.94 14.44
N SER A 131 0.32 -18.97 15.24
CA SER A 131 1.33 -18.97 16.30
C SER A 131 2.74 -19.35 15.81
N GLU A 132 2.88 -19.82 14.57
CA GLU A 132 4.14 -20.28 14.01
C GLU A 132 4.67 -19.34 12.93
N ARG A 133 6.00 -19.29 12.80
CA ARG A 133 6.64 -18.54 11.72
C ARG A 133 6.45 -19.30 10.41
N SER A 134 6.02 -18.60 9.36
CA SER A 134 5.93 -19.15 8.01
C SER A 134 7.24 -19.80 7.57
N LYS A 135 7.13 -20.93 6.88
CA LYS A 135 8.28 -21.68 6.35
C LYS A 135 8.48 -21.35 4.88
N GLN A 136 9.74 -21.18 4.48
CA GLN A 136 10.07 -21.03 3.06
C GLN A 136 9.71 -22.34 2.35
N THR A 137 9.06 -22.25 1.20
CA THR A 137 8.79 -23.44 0.39
C THR A 137 10.07 -23.95 -0.28
N ASP A 138 10.22 -25.28 -0.36
CA ASP A 138 11.29 -25.94 -1.12
C ASP A 138 10.83 -26.37 -2.52
N GLN A 139 9.60 -26.02 -2.90
CA GLN A 139 9.02 -26.33 -4.20
C GLN A 139 9.41 -25.29 -5.26
N ASP A 140 9.47 -25.71 -6.52
CA ASP A 140 9.62 -24.79 -7.64
C ASP A 140 8.30 -24.07 -7.91
N ILE A 141 8.32 -22.74 -7.90
CA ILE A 141 7.11 -21.91 -8.02
C ILE A 141 7.12 -21.18 -9.36
N SER A 142 6.15 -21.46 -10.22
CA SER A 142 5.91 -20.68 -11.43
C SER A 142 5.06 -19.45 -11.11
N PHE A 143 5.51 -18.26 -11.53
CA PHE A 143 4.82 -16.99 -11.26
C PHE A 143 5.08 -15.97 -12.36
N ARG A 144 4.25 -14.91 -12.39
CA ARG A 144 4.44 -13.77 -13.28
C ARG A 144 5.22 -12.67 -12.59
N LEU A 145 6.26 -12.18 -13.25
CA LEU A 145 7.07 -11.06 -12.80
C LEU A 145 6.90 -9.87 -13.74
N VAL A 146 6.68 -8.67 -13.19
CA VAL A 146 6.73 -7.42 -13.95
C VAL A 146 7.72 -6.48 -13.28
N CYS A 147 8.70 -6.01 -14.06
CA CYS A 147 9.64 -4.96 -13.66
C CYS A 147 9.23 -3.66 -14.36
N CYS A 148 8.54 -2.78 -13.62
CA CYS A 148 8.03 -1.48 -14.04
C CYS A 148 9.05 -0.36 -13.82
#